data_AF-A0A2V9U9L8-F1
#
_entry.id   AF-A0A2V9U9L8-F1
#
_cell.length_a   1.000
_cell.length_b   1.000
_cell.length_c   1.000
_cell.angle_alpha   90.00
_cell.angle_beta   90.00
_cell.angle_gamma   90.00
#
_symmetry.space_group_name_H-M   'P 1'
#
loop_
_entity.id
_entity.type
_entity.pdbx_description
1 polymer ?
#
loop_
_entity_poly.entity_id
_entity_poly.type
_entity_poly.pdbx_seq_one_letter_code
_entity_poly.pdbx_strand_id
1 'polypeptide(L)' 'MSAQRTSRRSITQPGSTPELLEQIRIRAYELFEQRGRAEGHEIEDWLQAEDEVVRKTAKTSAA' A
#
# COMPACT_ATOMS: atom_id res chain seq x y z
N MET A 1 -17.05 20.13 -31.63
CA MET A 1 -16.32 18.98 -31.07
C MET A 1 -14.96 19.46 -30.57
N SER A 2 -14.87 19.87 -29.30
CA SER A 2 -13.59 20.26 -28.70
C SER A 2 -13.07 19.11 -27.84
N ALA A 3 -12.17 18.31 -28.43
CA ALA A 3 -11.41 17.30 -27.71
C ALA A 3 -10.36 18.01 -26.84
N GLN A 4 -10.73 18.33 -25.61
CA GLN A 4 -9.74 18.70 -24.61
C GLN A 4 -9.06 17.42 -24.13
N ARG A 5 -7.76 17.32 -24.43
CA ARG A 5 -6.80 16.36 -23.87
C ARG A 5 -6.82 16.48 -22.34
N THR A 6 -7.76 15.83 -21.67
CA THR A 6 -7.82 15.78 -20.21
C THR A 6 -6.80 14.76 -19.71
N SER A 7 -5.61 15.31 -19.49
CA SER A 7 -4.65 14.91 -18.45
C SER A 7 -4.42 13.40 -18.29
N ARG A 8 -3.47 12.90 -19.06
CA ARG A 8 -2.76 11.63 -18.81
C ARG A 8 -1.90 11.75 -17.55
N ARG A 9 -2.52 11.88 -16.38
CA ARG A 9 -1.87 11.66 -15.08
C ARG A 9 -2.91 11.38 -13.99
N SER A 10 -3.37 10.15 -13.94
CA SER A 10 -4.01 9.58 -12.75
C SER A 10 -3.65 8.11 -12.70
N ILE A 11 -2.41 7.81 -12.32
CA ILE A 11 -2.01 6.42 -12.06
C ILE A 11 -1.32 6.20 -10.71
N THR A 12 -0.97 7.24 -9.95
CA THR A 12 -0.45 7.03 -8.58
C THR A 12 -0.59 8.35 -7.83
N GLN A 13 -1.72 8.56 -7.16
CA GLN A 13 -1.72 9.50 -6.04
C GLN A 13 -1.45 8.68 -4.78
N PRO A 14 -0.24 8.77 -4.20
CA PRO A 14 0.03 8.14 -2.91
C PRO A 14 -0.89 8.81 -1.88
N GLY A 15 -1.98 8.12 -1.54
CA GLY A 15 -3.03 8.68 -0.68
C GLY A 15 -4.46 8.25 -1.02
N SER A 16 -4.70 7.58 -2.16
CA SER A 16 -6.00 6.95 -2.40
C SER A 16 -6.13 5.68 -1.55
N THR A 17 -7.22 5.59 -0.77
CA THR A 17 -7.52 4.45 0.11
C THR A 17 -7.37 3.06 -0.54
N PRO A 18 -7.80 2.79 -1.80
CA PRO A 18 -7.62 1.46 -2.41
C PRO A 18 -6.15 1.11 -2.71
N GLU A 19 -5.31 2.08 -3.08
CA GLU A 19 -3.89 1.85 -3.37
C GLU A 19 -3.09 1.62 -2.08
N LEU A 20 -3.49 2.27 -0.99
CA LEU A 20 -2.94 2.05 0.34
C LEU A 20 -3.25 0.63 0.83
N LEU A 21 -4.51 0.19 0.70
CA LEU A 21 -4.93 -1.16 1.09
C LEU A 21 -4.20 -2.25 0.31
N GLU A 22 -3.95 -2.05 -0.99
CA GLU A 22 -3.18 -3.00 -1.79
C GLU A 22 -1.73 -3.10 -1.33
N GLN A 23 -1.09 -1.97 -0.98
CA GLN A 23 0.27 -1.98 -0.42
C GLN A 23 0.33 -2.70 0.94
N ILE A 24 -0.67 -2.49 1.79
CA ILE A 24 -0.79 -3.20 3.08
C ILE A 24 -0.93 -4.69 2.83
N ARG A 25 -1.77 -5.10 1.88
CA ARG A 25 -1.98 -6.50 1.53
C ARG A 25 -0.70 -7.18 1.05
N ILE A 26 0.01 -6.55 0.12
CA ILE A 26 1.29 -7.08 -0.39
C ILE A 26 2.26 -7.23 0.77
N ARG A 27 2.36 -6.20 1.62
CA ARG A 27 3.30 -6.23 2.75
C ARG A 27 2.96 -7.29 3.79
N ALA A 28 1.69 -7.50 4.09
CA ALA A 28 1.25 -8.56 5.01
C ALA A 28 1.60 -9.95 4.46
N TYR A 29 1.43 -10.16 3.15
CA TYR A 29 1.82 -11.41 2.49
C TYR A 29 3.34 -11.64 2.54
N GLU A 30 4.14 -10.59 2.31
CA GLU A 30 5.59 -10.70 2.45
C GLU A 30 6.01 -11.08 3.88
N LEU A 31 5.35 -10.54 4.90
CA LEU A 31 5.63 -10.87 6.31
C LEU A 31 5.30 -12.33 6.62
N PHE A 32 4.15 -12.82 6.12
CA PHE A 32 3.77 -14.23 6.17
C PHE A 32 4.83 -15.14 5.53
N GLU A 33 5.34 -14.78 4.35
CA GLU A 33 6.40 -15.55 3.69
C GLU A 33 7.73 -15.50 4.44
N GLN A 34 8.14 -14.33 4.96
CA GLN A 34 9.41 -14.16 5.68
C GLN A 34 9.49 -15.01 6.95
N ARG A 35 8.37 -15.23 7.64
CA ARG A 35 8.33 -16.11 8.82
C ARG A 35 8.18 -17.60 8.51
N GLY A 36 8.14 -17.97 7.23
CA GLY A 36 7.99 -19.37 6.81
C GLY A 36 6.55 -19.85 6.70
N ARG A 37 5.59 -18.97 6.40
CA ARG A 37 4.18 -19.29 6.14
C ARG A 37 3.47 -19.96 7.33
N ALA A 38 3.88 -19.62 8.55
CA ALA A 38 3.18 -20.06 9.75
C ALA A 38 1.78 -19.45 9.83
N GLU A 39 0.77 -20.29 10.07
CA GLU A 39 -0.63 -19.90 10.27
C GLU A 39 -0.84 -19.30 11.68
N GLY A 40 -1.93 -18.56 11.88
CA GLY A 40 -2.34 -18.04 13.18
C GLY A 40 -1.78 -16.67 13.57
N HIS A 41 -1.04 -16.04 12.67
CA HIS A 41 -0.39 -14.74 12.86
C HIS A 41 -0.75 -13.77 11.71
N GLU A 42 -1.85 -14.01 11.00
CA GLU A 42 -2.32 -13.22 9.87
C GLU A 42 -2.69 -11.79 10.30
N ILE A 43 -3.27 -11.67 11.50
CA ILE A 43 -3.65 -10.37 12.09
C ILE A 43 -2.40 -9.57 12.44
N GLU A 44 -1.38 -10.21 12.99
CA GLU A 44 -0.12 -9.55 13.34
C GLU A 44 0.62 -9.06 12.09
N ASP A 45 0.70 -9.89 11.03
CA ASP A 45 1.27 -9.47 9.75
C ASP A 45 0.51 -8.28 9.16
N TRP A 46 -0.82 -8.31 9.23
CA TRP A 46 -1.65 -7.24 8.70
C TRP A 46 -1.44 -5.92 9.45
N LEU A 47 -1.44 -5.96 10.79
CA LEU A 47 -1.21 -4.78 11.62
C LEU A 47 0.20 -4.21 11.42
N GLN A 48 1.21 -5.07 11.32
CA GLN A 48 2.58 -4.62 11.05
C GLN A 48 2.70 -4.03 9.64
N ALA A 49 2.05 -4.65 8.64
CA ALA A 49 2.02 -4.13 7.29
C ALA A 49 1.35 -2.75 7.20
N GLU A 50 0.25 -2.55 7.92
CA GLU A 50 -0.43 -1.25 8.01
C GLU A 50 0.51 -0.17 8.57
N ASP A 51 1.13 -0.41 9.73
CA ASP A 51 2.07 0.53 10.35
C ASP A 51 3.26 0.85 9.42
N GLU A 52 3.84 -0.18 8.79
CA GLU A 52 4.96 0.00 7.87
C GLU A 52 4.58 0.83 6.65
N VAL A 53 3.44 0.55 6.02
CA VAL A 53 3.00 1.25 4.81
C VAL A 53 2.60 2.69 5.13
N VAL A 54 1.88 2.93 6.21
CA VAL A 54 1.51 4.29 6.65
C VAL A 54 2.76 5.13 6.98
N ARG A 55 3.77 4.54 7.63
CA ARG A 55 5.05 5.24 7.87
C ARG A 55 5.82 5.51 6.58
N LYS A 56 5.79 4.60 5.61
CA LYS A 56 6.44 4.78 4.30
C LYS A 56 5.77 5.90 3.49
N THR A 57 4.44 5.97 3.48
CA THR A 57 3.70 7.03 2.78
C THR A 57 3.92 8.38 3.44
N ALA A 58 3.86 8.46 4.78
CA ALA A 58 4.14 9.70 5.52
C ALA A 58 5.56 10.25 5.27
N LYS A 59 6.57 9.38 5.17
CA LYS A 59 7.94 9.77 4.81
C LYS A 59 8.06 10.26 3.37
N THR A 60 7.33 9.62 2.44
CA THR A 60 7.34 10.00 1.02
C THR A 60 6.67 11.35 0.78
N SER A 61 5.66 11.71 1.58
CA SER A 61 5.00 13.03 1.50
C SER A 61 5.83 14.17 2.09
N ALA A 62 6.87 13.89 2.87
CA ALA A 62 7.70 14.88 3.57
C ALA A 62 9.08 15.11 2.94
N ALA A 63 9.37 14.49 1.79
CA ALA A 63 10.62 14.62 1.03
C ALA A 63 10.39 15.38 -0.28
#